data_AF-R5IYI7-F1
#
_entry.id   AF-R5IYI7-F1
#
_cell.length_a   1.000
_cell.length_b   1.000
_cell.length_c   1.000
_cell.angle_alpha   90.00
_cell.angle_beta   90.00
_cell.angle_gamma   90.00
#
_symmetry.space_group_name_H-M   'P 1'
#
loop_
_entity.id
_entity.type
_entity.pdbx_description
1 polymer ?
#
loop_
_entity_poly.entity_id
_entity_poly.type
_entity_poly.pdbx_seq_one_letter_code
_entity_poly.pdbx_strand_id
1 'polypeptide(L)'
;MKRQTYVDEEGNPINQSLENKKPLLRFFFVFGTILPIIILIFIVVAVIQNNNCLKIYDTLKSASLKYAKDQGSIPTLEGESTSVRLDDLYNNEYLRSASTDNTLCSGTVKITKYKNDYVYTIDARNCGKCSVNTKYGEWSAEQTAYPSGKAIIDVIPYYNYYDREVSTTEWTDYFDDSQLQDETSEYGIKLPLDEEELPEVPSEGNIVNIENQTTYYYRYRDRSWKWYDIEGDYSEFSSEQPSGYANRDDSSEIYTEWTEWSLNYPEEKDYRTIENTVGYKFYYLNDKGDKVYYNNGKYTARDDVDTTKYNKTDEDTTTLYRYRDKKWRWYNGTKRKYSSYSSSQPSQMPYKDRDTETLGNPTSWYAESRVNESNQEYRVEERKLMTRFRIEYEILSLKVLDTPLNHSDFEEKVKMSIPEFATNENYKLEVTYKFKYRKS
;
A
#
# COMPACT_ATOMS: atom_id res chain seq x y z
N MET A 1 -11.24 106.87 17.76
CA MET A 1 -10.61 106.39 16.51
C MET A 1 -9.20 106.98 16.39
N LYS A 2 -8.16 106.14 16.47
CA LYS A 2 -6.88 106.36 15.79
C LYS A 2 -6.44 105.00 15.23
N ARG A 3 -6.30 104.95 13.90
CA ARG A 3 -5.93 103.77 13.11
C ARG A 3 -4.47 103.43 13.34
N GLN A 4 -4.15 102.15 13.54
CA GLN A 4 -2.78 101.65 13.37
C GLN A 4 -2.53 101.39 11.88
N THR A 5 -1.42 101.95 11.39
CA THR A 5 -0.87 101.85 10.04
C THR A 5 -0.13 100.53 9.84
N TYR A 6 -0.25 99.96 8.63
CA TYR A 6 0.32 98.67 8.20
C TYR A 6 1.56 98.85 7.28
N VAL A 7 2.58 99.56 7.75
CA VAL A 7 3.86 99.72 7.03
C VAL A 7 5.02 99.79 8.02
N ASP A 8 6.21 99.32 7.62
CA ASP A 8 7.46 99.44 8.39
C ASP A 8 8.04 100.87 8.34
N GLU A 9 9.16 101.11 9.04
CA GLU A 9 9.79 102.45 9.18
C GLU A 9 10.28 103.06 7.84
N GLU A 10 10.29 102.28 6.76
CA GLU A 10 10.64 102.72 5.40
C GLU A 10 9.43 102.77 4.45
N GLY A 11 8.22 102.46 4.93
CA GLY A 11 6.98 102.63 4.18
C GLY A 11 6.55 101.44 3.32
N ASN A 12 7.12 100.25 3.52
CA ASN A 12 6.72 99.05 2.78
C ASN A 12 5.58 98.28 3.48
N PRO A 13 4.59 97.72 2.75
CA PRO A 13 3.51 96.94 3.35
C PRO A 13 4.01 95.60 3.91
N ILE A 14 3.79 95.36 5.20
CA ILE A 14 4.19 94.12 5.89
C ILE A 14 3.33 92.96 5.37
N ASN A 15 3.91 92.09 4.53
CA ASN A 15 3.24 90.90 4.02
C ASN A 15 3.18 89.80 5.11
N GLN A 16 2.22 89.91 6.04
CA GLN A 16 2.02 88.97 7.16
C GLN A 16 1.62 87.54 6.75
N SER A 17 1.50 87.23 5.45
CA SER A 17 0.95 85.93 4.99
C SER A 17 1.95 84.78 4.95
N LEU A 18 3.27 85.02 4.97
CA LEU A 18 4.29 83.97 4.95
C LEU A 18 4.96 83.71 6.32
N GLU A 19 5.16 84.74 7.15
CA GLU A 19 5.86 84.55 8.44
C GLU A 19 5.01 83.83 9.50
N ASN A 20 3.70 84.10 9.55
CA ASN A 20 2.79 83.40 10.46
C ASN A 20 2.47 81.96 10.04
N LYS A 21 2.80 81.57 8.79
CA LYS A 21 2.63 80.18 8.31
C LYS A 21 3.87 79.31 8.46
N LYS A 22 5.07 79.88 8.67
CA LYS A 22 6.32 79.11 8.90
C LYS A 22 6.24 78.14 10.09
N PRO A 23 5.75 78.51 11.29
CA PRO A 23 5.64 77.55 12.40
C PRO A 23 4.57 76.50 12.13
N LEU A 24 3.47 76.86 11.46
CA LEU A 24 2.36 75.96 11.13
C LEU A 24 2.75 74.95 10.03
N LEU A 25 3.46 75.39 8.99
CA LEU A 25 4.07 74.52 7.97
C LEU A 25 5.18 73.62 8.55
N ARG A 26 6.00 74.12 9.49
CA ARG A 26 6.97 73.27 10.22
C ARG A 26 6.27 72.22 11.09
N PHE A 27 5.16 72.58 11.74
CA PHE A 27 4.34 71.64 12.51
C PHE A 27 3.73 70.57 11.60
N PHE A 28 3.12 70.94 10.47
CA PHE A 28 2.60 69.99 9.48
C PHE A 28 3.69 69.14 8.81
N PHE A 29 4.89 69.65 8.60
CA PHE A 29 6.00 68.87 8.05
C PHE A 29 6.55 67.88 9.10
N VAL A 30 6.78 68.31 10.35
CA VAL A 30 7.27 67.41 11.42
C VAL A 30 6.24 66.34 11.78
N PHE A 31 4.97 66.70 11.95
CA PHE A 31 3.93 65.73 12.31
C PHE A 31 3.36 64.97 11.11
N GLY A 32 3.38 65.55 9.90
CA GLY A 32 2.84 64.94 8.68
C GLY A 32 3.84 64.12 7.86
N THR A 33 5.15 64.34 8.00
CA THR A 33 6.18 63.54 7.27
C THR A 33 7.17 62.85 8.21
N ILE A 34 7.72 63.54 9.22
CA ILE A 34 8.74 62.94 10.09
C ILE A 34 8.13 61.90 11.06
N LEU A 35 7.00 62.21 11.70
CA LEU A 35 6.36 61.29 12.65
C LEU A 35 5.93 59.95 11.99
N PRO A 36 5.28 59.94 10.81
CA PRO A 36 4.96 58.70 10.11
C PRO A 36 6.19 57.90 9.71
N ILE A 37 7.28 58.56 9.29
CA ILE A 37 8.56 57.90 8.96
C ILE A 37 9.17 57.25 10.20
N ILE A 38 9.16 57.94 11.34
CA ILE A 38 9.66 57.39 12.61
C ILE A 38 8.82 56.18 13.04
N ILE A 39 7.48 56.26 12.94
CA ILE A 39 6.58 55.14 13.23
C ILE A 39 6.86 53.97 12.28
N LEU A 40 7.04 54.22 10.98
CA LEU A 40 7.42 53.20 9.99
C LEU A 40 8.77 52.55 10.34
N ILE A 41 9.77 53.32 10.75
CA ILE A 41 11.06 52.79 11.20
C ILE A 41 10.87 51.91 12.44
N PHE A 42 10.07 52.33 13.43
CA PHE A 42 9.77 51.51 14.59
C PHE A 42 9.06 50.20 14.22
N ILE A 43 8.10 50.25 13.31
CA ILE A 43 7.40 49.05 12.79
C ILE A 43 8.40 48.14 12.08
N VAL A 44 9.22 48.67 11.18
CA VAL A 44 10.23 47.89 10.44
C VAL A 44 11.24 47.27 11.40
N VAL A 45 11.74 48.00 12.38
CA VAL A 45 12.66 47.49 13.41
C VAL A 45 12.00 46.39 14.24
N ALA A 46 10.73 46.56 14.64
CA ALA A 46 9.99 45.55 15.38
C ALA A 46 9.76 44.28 14.55
N VAL A 47 9.44 44.41 13.25
CA VAL A 47 9.27 43.29 12.32
C VAL A 47 10.60 42.55 12.11
N ILE A 48 11.70 43.27 11.90
CA ILE A 48 13.04 42.69 11.74
C ILE A 48 13.45 41.95 13.02
N GLN A 49 13.26 42.56 14.19
CA GLN A 49 13.56 41.91 15.48
C GLN A 49 12.70 40.66 15.70
N ASN A 50 11.42 40.71 15.34
CA ASN A 50 10.54 39.55 15.44
C ASN A 50 11.02 38.39 14.55
N ASN A 51 11.34 38.68 13.28
CA ASN A 51 11.86 37.71 12.33
C ASN A 51 13.21 37.13 12.77
N ASN A 52 14.09 37.93 13.38
CA ASN A 52 15.36 37.44 13.92
C ASN A 52 15.16 36.45 15.08
N CYS A 53 14.24 36.74 16.01
CA CYS A 53 13.95 35.81 17.09
C CYS A 53 13.31 34.50 16.58
N LEU A 54 12.42 34.57 15.58
CA LEU A 54 11.83 33.37 14.97
C LEU A 54 12.90 32.49 14.31
N LYS A 55 13.86 33.08 13.59
CA LYS A 55 15.00 32.36 13.02
C LYS A 55 15.86 31.67 14.08
N ILE A 56 16.11 32.34 15.21
CA ILE A 56 16.81 31.74 16.34
C ILE A 56 16.01 30.53 16.85
N TYR A 57 14.73 30.71 17.12
CA TYR A 57 13.86 29.63 17.59
C TYR A 57 13.85 28.43 16.63
N ASP A 58 13.75 28.65 15.33
CA ASP A 58 13.78 27.56 14.35
C ASP A 58 15.15 26.85 14.29
N THR A 59 16.24 27.59 14.51
CA THR A 59 17.58 27.01 14.65
C THR A 59 17.66 26.12 15.89
N LEU A 60 17.14 26.59 17.03
CA LEU A 60 17.08 25.81 18.27
C LEU A 60 16.24 24.54 18.09
N LYS A 61 15.04 24.64 17.49
CA LYS A 61 14.17 23.48 17.19
C LYS A 61 14.90 22.43 16.35
N SER A 62 15.52 22.87 15.26
CA SER A 62 16.18 21.98 14.30
C SER A 62 17.38 21.27 14.93
N ALA A 63 18.19 22.00 15.70
CA ALA A 63 19.33 21.44 16.42
C ALA A 63 18.89 20.45 17.51
N SER A 64 17.88 20.80 18.31
CA SER A 64 17.31 19.92 19.33
C SER A 64 16.71 18.64 18.73
N LEU A 65 15.99 18.75 17.62
CA LEU A 65 15.43 17.58 16.93
C LEU A 65 16.53 16.64 16.44
N LYS A 66 17.57 17.20 15.79
CA LYS A 66 18.69 16.40 15.29
C LYS A 66 19.40 15.69 16.45
N TYR A 67 19.71 16.41 17.52
CA TYR A 67 20.33 15.83 18.71
C TYR A 67 19.48 14.71 19.31
N ALA A 68 18.18 14.93 19.50
CA ALA A 68 17.29 13.91 20.06
C ALA A 68 17.18 12.65 19.18
N LYS A 69 17.20 12.81 17.84
CA LYS A 69 17.25 11.67 16.91
C LYS A 69 18.55 10.90 17.03
N ASP A 70 19.69 11.59 17.02
CA ASP A 70 21.00 10.96 17.04
C ASP A 70 21.29 10.28 18.40
N GLN A 71 20.70 10.77 19.49
CA GLN A 71 20.75 10.14 20.82
C GLN A 71 19.68 9.06 21.04
N GLY A 72 18.77 8.84 20.08
CA GLY A 72 17.66 7.88 20.25
C GLY A 72 16.66 8.27 21.34
N SER A 73 16.59 9.55 21.73
CA SER A 73 15.74 10.06 22.80
C SER A 73 14.47 10.76 22.31
N ILE A 74 14.20 10.69 21.00
CA ILE A 74 12.99 11.27 20.40
C ILE A 74 11.75 10.46 20.81
N PRO A 75 10.68 11.10 21.33
CA PRO A 75 9.49 10.38 21.75
C PRO A 75 8.77 9.76 20.53
N THR A 76 8.48 8.47 20.59
CA THR A 76 7.75 7.75 19.53
C THR A 76 6.26 7.64 19.83
N LEU A 77 5.89 7.62 21.11
CA LEU A 77 4.52 7.51 21.60
C LEU A 77 3.84 8.89 21.68
N GLU A 78 2.58 8.96 21.30
CA GLU A 78 1.77 10.17 21.38
C GLU A 78 1.70 10.78 22.79
N GLY A 79 1.86 12.10 22.89
CA GLY A 79 1.84 12.81 24.17
C GLY A 79 3.17 12.78 24.93
N GLU A 80 4.05 11.81 24.67
CA GLU A 80 5.37 11.75 25.29
C GLU A 80 6.25 12.92 24.84
N SER A 81 7.14 13.34 25.74
CA SER A 81 8.03 14.46 25.48
C SER A 81 9.44 14.24 26.02
N THR A 82 10.41 14.79 25.32
CA THR A 82 11.80 14.88 25.78
C THR A 82 12.22 16.34 25.85
N SER A 83 13.12 16.68 26.76
CA SER A 83 13.65 18.04 26.91
C SER A 83 15.14 18.06 26.62
N VAL A 84 15.53 18.84 25.62
CA VAL A 84 16.94 19.02 25.24
C VAL A 84 17.44 20.33 25.82
N ARG A 85 18.54 20.28 26.59
CA ARG A 85 19.19 21.49 27.10
C ARG A 85 20.05 22.12 26.00
N LEU A 86 20.02 23.44 25.89
CA LEU A 86 20.82 24.14 24.87
C LEU A 86 22.33 23.95 25.11
N ASP A 87 22.76 23.86 26.36
CA ASP A 87 24.16 23.61 26.73
C ASP A 87 24.69 22.31 26.09
N ASP A 88 23.87 21.27 26.06
CA ASP A 88 24.24 19.97 25.48
C ASP A 88 24.42 20.07 23.96
N LEU A 89 23.66 20.93 23.29
CA LEU A 89 23.80 21.17 21.85
C LEU A 89 25.13 21.86 21.50
N TYR A 90 25.59 22.80 22.33
CA TYR A 90 26.88 23.44 22.13
C TYR A 90 28.03 22.46 22.42
N ASN A 91 27.95 21.74 23.54
CA ASN A 91 28.99 20.80 23.96
C ASN A 91 29.18 19.63 22.98
N ASN A 92 28.11 19.23 22.28
CA ASN A 92 28.14 18.14 21.29
C ASN A 92 28.18 18.66 19.83
N GLU A 93 28.47 19.95 19.62
CA GLU A 93 28.61 20.60 18.30
C GLU A 93 27.37 20.57 17.38
N TYR A 94 26.18 20.28 17.90
CA TYR A 94 24.90 20.38 17.16
C TYR A 94 24.48 21.83 16.95
N LEU A 95 24.98 22.74 17.78
CA LEU A 95 24.74 24.17 17.69
C LEU A 95 26.06 24.91 17.86
N ARG A 96 26.55 25.57 16.81
CA ARG A 96 27.83 26.31 16.85
C ARG A 96 27.68 27.71 17.40
N SER A 97 26.60 28.39 17.02
CA SER A 97 26.25 29.72 17.53
C SER A 97 24.77 30.00 17.32
N ALA A 98 24.03 30.06 18.43
CA ALA A 98 22.82 30.85 18.52
C ALA A 98 23.10 31.93 19.57
N SER A 99 23.38 33.14 19.11
CA SER A 99 23.70 34.26 19.97
C SER A 99 22.97 35.51 19.51
N THR A 100 22.68 36.34 20.49
CA THR A 100 22.18 37.71 20.32
C THR A 100 22.99 38.58 21.26
N ASP A 101 23.45 39.73 20.79
CA ASP A 101 24.22 40.67 21.60
C ASP A 101 25.46 40.02 22.27
N ASN A 102 26.18 39.17 21.53
CA ASN A 102 27.39 38.43 21.97
C ASN A 102 27.21 37.48 23.16
N THR A 103 25.97 37.13 23.52
CA THR A 103 25.66 36.14 24.56
C THR A 103 25.05 34.87 23.95
N LEU A 104 25.51 33.70 24.41
CA LEU A 104 24.97 32.42 24.00
C LEU A 104 23.61 32.18 24.68
N CYS A 105 22.65 31.75 23.87
CA CYS A 105 21.37 31.31 24.37
C CYS A 105 21.52 30.10 25.31
N SER A 106 20.78 30.11 26.43
CA SER A 106 20.68 28.97 27.34
C SER A 106 19.21 28.56 27.53
N GLY A 107 18.96 27.45 28.23
CA GLY A 107 17.61 26.97 28.51
C GLY A 107 17.31 25.63 27.85
N THR A 108 16.04 25.42 27.47
CA THR A 108 15.57 24.10 27.00
C THR A 108 14.61 24.19 25.82
N VAL A 109 14.58 23.11 25.03
CA VAL A 109 13.55 22.85 24.03
C VAL A 109 12.90 21.53 24.36
N LYS A 110 11.61 21.56 24.71
CA LYS A 110 10.77 20.37 24.90
C LYS A 110 10.20 19.97 23.54
N ILE A 111 10.44 18.74 23.13
CA ILE A 111 9.93 18.12 21.91
C ILE A 111 8.83 17.15 22.33
N THR A 112 7.58 17.42 21.92
CA THR A 112 6.43 16.58 22.26
C THR A 112 5.88 15.92 21.01
N LYS A 113 5.67 14.61 21.03
CA LYS A 113 5.05 13.86 19.94
C LYS A 113 3.56 14.23 19.84
N TYR A 114 3.14 14.71 18.67
CA TYR A 114 1.78 15.15 18.42
C TYR A 114 1.34 14.76 17.00
N LYS A 115 0.47 13.76 16.90
CA LYS A 115 0.04 13.16 15.63
C LYS A 115 1.27 12.77 14.80
N ASN A 116 1.23 12.96 13.48
CA ASN A 116 2.33 12.56 12.61
C ASN A 116 3.61 13.43 12.73
N ASP A 117 3.68 14.40 13.65
CA ASP A 117 4.80 15.34 13.79
C ASP A 117 5.13 15.65 15.27
N TYR A 118 5.88 16.73 15.51
CA TYR A 118 6.31 17.19 16.82
C TYR A 118 5.96 18.65 17.05
N VAL A 119 5.60 18.98 18.29
CA VAL A 119 5.48 20.36 18.76
C VAL A 119 6.67 20.71 19.66
N TYR A 120 7.23 21.90 19.44
CA TYR A 120 8.41 22.38 20.13
C TYR A 120 8.06 23.51 21.08
N THR A 121 8.27 23.29 22.37
CA THR A 121 8.14 24.32 23.40
C THR A 121 9.51 24.85 23.75
N ILE A 122 9.74 26.13 23.48
CA ILE A 122 11.04 26.77 23.67
C ILE A 122 11.03 27.59 24.96
N ASP A 123 12.01 27.36 25.83
CA ASP A 123 12.35 28.20 26.97
C ASP A 123 13.80 28.67 26.83
N ALA A 124 14.00 29.61 25.89
CA ALA A 124 15.30 30.22 25.62
C ALA A 124 15.52 31.42 26.55
N ARG A 125 16.66 31.43 27.23
CA ARG A 125 17.10 32.41 28.21
C ARG A 125 18.46 32.97 27.79
N ASN A 126 18.85 34.12 28.32
CA ASN A 126 20.10 34.80 27.95
C ASN A 126 20.28 35.00 26.43
N CYS A 127 19.16 35.17 25.71
CA CYS A 127 19.09 35.42 24.27
C CYS A 127 18.70 36.87 23.98
N GLY A 128 19.24 37.84 24.75
CA GLY A 128 18.90 39.26 24.60
C GLY A 128 17.38 39.50 24.58
N LYS A 129 16.90 40.27 23.61
CA LYS A 129 15.46 40.53 23.36
C LYS A 129 14.67 39.32 22.88
N CYS A 130 15.34 38.24 22.48
CA CYS A 130 14.72 36.98 22.08
C CYS A 130 14.59 35.99 23.24
N SER A 131 15.02 36.34 24.46
CA SER A 131 14.74 35.53 25.65
C SER A 131 13.23 35.43 25.84
N VAL A 132 12.72 34.23 26.10
CA VAL A 132 11.28 33.93 26.14
C VAL A 132 10.59 34.75 27.22
N ASN A 133 11.20 34.87 28.40
CA ASN A 133 10.71 35.67 29.51
C ASN A 133 10.79 37.20 29.28
N THR A 134 11.63 37.66 28.35
CA THR A 134 11.72 39.08 27.98
C THR A 134 10.69 39.44 26.93
N LYS A 135 10.48 38.56 25.96
CA LYS A 135 9.61 38.82 24.80
C LYS A 135 8.15 38.46 25.05
N TYR A 136 7.88 37.47 25.90
CA TYR A 136 6.54 36.96 26.13
C TYR A 136 6.18 36.97 27.61
N GLY A 137 4.89 37.19 27.88
CA GLY A 137 4.31 37.17 29.20
C GLY A 137 3.95 35.77 29.70
N GLU A 138 2.97 35.73 30.59
CA GLU A 138 2.47 34.48 31.18
C GLU A 138 1.84 33.55 30.14
N TRP A 139 1.73 32.28 30.51
CA TRP A 139 0.98 31.30 29.73
C TRP A 139 -0.51 31.65 29.66
N SER A 140 -1.15 31.26 28.56
CA SER A 140 -2.60 31.22 28.48
C SER A 140 -3.18 30.17 29.44
N ALA A 141 -4.49 30.27 29.69
CA ALA A 141 -5.25 29.12 30.17
C ALA A 141 -5.19 27.98 29.14
N GLU A 142 -5.53 26.77 29.58
CA GLU A 142 -5.62 25.60 28.70
C GLU A 142 -6.75 25.77 27.69
N GLN A 143 -6.46 25.40 26.44
CA GLN A 143 -7.42 25.41 25.35
C GLN A 143 -7.43 24.05 24.68
N THR A 144 -8.60 23.60 24.23
CA THR A 144 -8.74 22.33 23.49
C THR A 144 -8.38 22.47 22.01
N ALA A 145 -8.52 23.69 21.46
CA ALA A 145 -8.14 23.99 20.08
C ALA A 145 -6.66 24.39 19.97
N TYR A 146 -6.01 23.98 18.88
CA TYR A 146 -4.62 24.35 18.60
C TYR A 146 -4.50 25.86 18.33
N PRO A 147 -3.62 26.60 19.03
CA PRO A 147 -3.57 28.06 18.91
C PRO A 147 -2.71 28.50 17.70
N SER A 148 -3.35 28.71 16.54
CA SER A 148 -2.68 29.18 15.32
C SER A 148 -2.03 30.56 15.47
N GLY A 149 -0.89 30.76 14.81
CA GLY A 149 -0.17 32.05 14.79
C GLY A 149 0.56 32.40 16.08
N LYS A 150 0.70 31.46 17.02
CA LYS A 150 1.49 31.63 18.25
C LYS A 150 2.91 31.09 18.06
N ALA A 151 3.88 31.85 18.54
CA ALA A 151 5.30 31.50 18.35
C ALA A 151 5.78 30.41 19.32
N ILE A 152 5.19 30.33 20.51
CA ILE A 152 5.54 29.34 21.54
C ILE A 152 4.24 28.72 22.05
N ILE A 153 4.13 27.42 21.85
CA ILE A 153 2.99 26.58 22.19
C ILE A 153 3.53 25.40 22.99
N ASP A 154 2.83 25.04 24.06
CA ASP A 154 3.05 23.80 24.80
C ASP A 154 1.86 22.87 24.63
N VAL A 155 2.16 21.58 24.51
CA VAL A 155 1.17 20.51 24.39
C VAL A 155 1.11 19.79 25.73
N ILE A 156 -0.10 19.72 26.28
CA ILE A 156 -0.39 19.11 27.56
C ILE A 156 -1.23 17.86 27.29
N PRO A 157 -0.63 16.67 27.33
CA PRO A 157 -1.35 15.42 27.14
C PRO A 157 -2.16 15.08 28.39
N TYR A 158 -3.32 14.48 28.14
CA TYR A 158 -4.20 13.89 29.14
C TYR A 158 -4.57 12.47 28.70
N TYR A 159 -4.46 11.53 29.61
CA TYR A 159 -4.49 10.11 29.33
C TYR A 159 -5.73 9.45 29.93
N ASN A 160 -6.36 8.59 29.16
CA ASN A 160 -7.39 7.65 29.57
C ASN A 160 -7.08 6.29 28.93
N TYR A 161 -7.87 5.27 29.23
CA TYR A 161 -7.71 3.97 28.60
C TYR A 161 -9.00 3.17 28.58
N TYR A 162 -8.96 2.12 27.78
CA TYR A 162 -9.98 1.07 27.70
C TYR A 162 -9.34 -0.25 28.11
N ASP A 163 -10.12 -1.13 28.74
CA ASP A 163 -9.79 -2.55 28.77
C ASP A 163 -9.96 -3.09 27.34
N ARG A 164 -9.00 -3.91 26.91
CA ARG A 164 -8.86 -4.40 25.55
C ARG A 164 -8.82 -5.92 25.58
N GLU A 165 -9.72 -6.54 24.83
CA GLU A 165 -9.70 -7.97 24.54
C GLU A 165 -9.36 -8.14 23.06
N VAL A 166 -8.30 -8.90 22.77
CA VAL A 166 -7.91 -9.24 21.40
C VAL A 166 -8.28 -10.69 21.14
N SER A 167 -8.94 -10.91 20.02
CA SER A 167 -9.35 -12.25 19.58
C SER A 167 -9.10 -12.42 18.09
N THR A 168 -9.07 -13.67 17.65
CA THR A 168 -9.01 -14.02 16.24
C THR A 168 -10.20 -14.86 15.85
N THR A 169 -10.71 -14.69 14.64
CA THR A 169 -11.68 -15.61 14.06
C THR A 169 -11.03 -16.95 13.75
N GLU A 170 -11.86 -17.95 13.45
CA GLU A 170 -11.40 -19.17 12.79
C GLU A 170 -10.80 -18.84 11.41
N TRP A 171 -9.95 -19.75 10.91
CA TRP A 171 -9.43 -19.65 9.56
C TRP A 171 -10.54 -19.96 8.54
N THR A 172 -10.55 -19.22 7.44
CA THR A 172 -11.32 -19.58 6.24
C THR A 172 -10.82 -20.89 5.63
N ASP A 173 -11.61 -21.41 4.69
CA ASP A 173 -11.10 -22.34 3.71
C ASP A 173 -10.03 -21.69 2.82
N TYR A 174 -9.32 -22.54 2.07
CA TYR A 174 -8.26 -22.13 1.17
C TYR A 174 -8.81 -21.67 -0.19
N PHE A 175 -8.43 -20.46 -0.59
CA PHE A 175 -8.70 -19.85 -1.88
C PHE A 175 -7.51 -20.00 -2.82
N ASP A 176 -7.77 -20.23 -4.10
CA ASP A 176 -6.72 -20.07 -5.11
C ASP A 176 -6.57 -18.63 -5.57
N ASP A 177 -5.46 -18.33 -6.25
CA ASP A 177 -5.15 -16.97 -6.71
C ASP A 177 -6.22 -16.38 -7.62
N SER A 178 -6.97 -17.21 -8.36
CA SER A 178 -8.06 -16.73 -9.23
C SER A 178 -9.32 -16.30 -8.46
N GLN A 179 -9.41 -16.66 -7.18
CA GLN A 179 -10.47 -16.26 -6.27
C GLN A 179 -10.07 -15.05 -5.41
N LEU A 180 -8.88 -14.48 -5.62
CA LEU A 180 -8.39 -13.32 -4.89
C LEU A 180 -8.51 -12.05 -5.74
N GLN A 181 -8.65 -10.92 -5.06
CA GLN A 181 -8.58 -9.61 -5.68
C GLN A 181 -7.19 -9.35 -6.27
N ASP A 182 -7.12 -8.57 -7.34
CA ASP A 182 -5.85 -8.14 -7.92
C ASP A 182 -5.17 -7.07 -7.08
N GLU A 183 -5.95 -6.22 -6.41
CA GLU A 183 -5.47 -5.13 -5.58
C GLU A 183 -5.14 -5.59 -4.15
N THR A 184 -4.13 -4.96 -3.56
CA THR A 184 -3.74 -5.20 -2.18
C THR A 184 -4.58 -4.33 -1.24
N SER A 185 -5.16 -4.93 -0.21
CA SER A 185 -5.91 -4.23 0.83
C SER A 185 -5.03 -3.32 1.70
N GLU A 186 -5.67 -2.53 2.58
CA GLU A 186 -4.97 -1.71 3.59
C GLU A 186 -4.12 -2.55 4.56
N TYR A 187 -4.42 -3.84 4.71
CA TYR A 187 -3.66 -4.80 5.51
C TYR A 187 -2.46 -5.40 4.77
N GLY A 188 -2.18 -4.97 3.54
CA GLY A 188 -1.02 -5.43 2.77
C GLY A 188 -1.18 -6.82 2.13
N ILE A 189 -2.41 -7.35 2.07
CA ILE A 189 -2.73 -8.66 1.47
C ILE A 189 -3.84 -8.56 0.42
N LYS A 190 -3.85 -9.48 -0.54
CA LYS A 190 -4.96 -9.67 -1.48
C LYS A 190 -6.08 -10.44 -0.80
N LEU A 191 -7.25 -9.83 -0.69
CA LEU A 191 -8.43 -10.45 -0.07
C LEU A 191 -9.19 -11.31 -1.08
N PRO A 192 -10.11 -12.19 -0.64
CA PRO A 192 -11.03 -12.89 -1.54
C PRO A 192 -11.83 -11.92 -2.41
N LEU A 193 -12.21 -12.35 -3.62
CA LEU A 193 -13.08 -11.60 -4.51
C LEU A 193 -14.45 -11.32 -3.88
N ASP A 194 -14.93 -12.26 -3.07
CA ASP A 194 -16.16 -12.14 -2.29
C ASP A 194 -15.82 -11.93 -0.81
N GLU A 195 -16.07 -10.73 -0.30
CA GLU A 195 -15.80 -10.39 1.10
C GLU A 195 -16.72 -11.13 2.08
N GLU A 196 -17.86 -11.68 1.63
CA GLU A 196 -18.74 -12.51 2.46
C GLU A 196 -18.09 -13.87 2.81
N GLU A 197 -17.03 -14.28 2.11
CA GLU A 197 -16.26 -15.48 2.45
C GLU A 197 -15.28 -15.24 3.62
N LEU A 198 -15.09 -13.99 4.06
CA LEU A 198 -14.33 -13.69 5.27
C LEU A 198 -15.16 -13.98 6.53
N PRO A 199 -14.54 -14.41 7.63
CA PRO A 199 -15.26 -14.71 8.86
C PRO A 199 -15.90 -13.45 9.46
N GLU A 200 -17.10 -13.58 10.01
CA GLU A 200 -17.78 -12.46 10.67
C GLU A 200 -17.09 -12.07 11.98
N VAL A 201 -16.95 -10.77 12.20
CA VAL A 201 -16.49 -10.17 13.46
C VAL A 201 -17.71 -9.72 14.26
N PRO A 202 -17.73 -9.91 15.60
CA PRO A 202 -18.80 -9.39 16.45
C PRO A 202 -19.03 -7.89 16.25
N SER A 203 -20.27 -7.43 16.40
CA SER A 203 -20.63 -6.02 16.17
C SER A 203 -19.86 -5.01 17.02
N GLU A 204 -19.40 -5.43 18.20
CA GLU A 204 -18.60 -4.66 19.15
C GLU A 204 -17.10 -4.70 18.83
N GLY A 205 -16.69 -5.60 17.93
CA GLY A 205 -15.30 -5.82 17.54
C GLY A 205 -14.84 -4.85 16.45
N ASN A 206 -13.63 -4.32 16.61
CA ASN A 206 -12.96 -3.52 15.61
C ASN A 206 -11.84 -4.34 14.98
N ILE A 207 -11.80 -4.41 13.66
CA ILE A 207 -10.74 -5.14 12.94
C ILE A 207 -9.40 -4.43 13.18
N VAL A 208 -8.44 -5.18 13.69
CA VAL A 208 -7.06 -4.72 13.92
C VAL A 208 -6.20 -5.08 12.72
N ASN A 209 -6.33 -6.32 12.23
CA ASN A 209 -5.54 -6.86 11.14
C ASN A 209 -6.24 -8.04 10.48
N ILE A 210 -5.87 -8.36 9.25
CA ILE A 210 -6.25 -9.62 8.60
C ILE A 210 -4.97 -10.39 8.32
N GLU A 211 -4.87 -11.57 8.91
CA GLU A 211 -3.75 -12.47 8.71
C GLU A 211 -4.02 -13.41 7.53
N ASN A 212 -2.96 -13.79 6.82
CA ASN A 212 -3.03 -14.80 5.78
C ASN A 212 -2.01 -15.93 6.00
N GLN A 213 -2.36 -17.11 5.49
CA GLN A 213 -1.46 -18.25 5.43
C GLN A 213 -1.53 -18.87 4.03
N THR A 214 -0.37 -19.18 3.46
CA THR A 214 -0.27 -19.84 2.16
C THR A 214 0.23 -21.27 2.28
N THR A 215 -0.22 -22.14 1.39
CA THR A 215 0.29 -23.51 1.24
C THR A 215 0.14 -24.01 -0.19
N TYR A 216 0.87 -25.07 -0.56
CA TYR A 216 0.70 -25.72 -1.85
C TYR A 216 -0.36 -26.81 -1.78
N TYR A 217 -1.23 -26.83 -2.79
CA TYR A 217 -2.07 -27.97 -3.08
C TYR A 217 -1.57 -28.64 -4.36
N TYR A 218 -1.75 -29.95 -4.44
CA TYR A 218 -1.23 -30.82 -5.49
C TYR A 218 -2.36 -31.62 -6.12
N ARG A 219 -2.33 -31.78 -7.43
CA ARG A 219 -3.14 -32.77 -8.15
C ARG A 219 -2.24 -33.52 -9.11
N TYR A 220 -2.63 -34.72 -9.48
CA TYR A 220 -1.79 -35.53 -10.35
C TYR A 220 -2.59 -36.24 -11.43
N ARG A 221 -1.86 -36.64 -12.47
CA ARG A 221 -2.33 -37.45 -13.59
C ARG A 221 -1.34 -38.59 -13.78
N ASP A 222 -1.87 -39.79 -13.98
CA ASP A 222 -1.03 -40.95 -14.24
C ASP A 222 -0.94 -41.19 -15.75
N ARG A 223 0.30 -41.36 -16.23
CA ARG A 223 0.65 -41.82 -17.57
C ARG A 223 0.40 -43.31 -17.67
N SER A 224 -0.03 -43.76 -18.83
CA SER A 224 -0.20 -45.17 -19.12
C SER A 224 0.21 -45.46 -20.56
N TRP A 225 0.63 -46.69 -20.81
CA TRP A 225 1.09 -47.15 -22.12
C TRP A 225 0.45 -48.49 -22.44
N LYS A 226 0.42 -48.85 -23.71
CA LYS A 226 0.24 -50.26 -24.08
C LYS A 226 1.57 -51.00 -23.92
N TRP A 227 1.47 -52.26 -23.51
CA TRP A 227 2.60 -53.17 -23.35
C TRP A 227 2.45 -54.33 -24.33
N TYR A 228 3.55 -54.95 -24.72
CA TYR A 228 3.53 -56.07 -25.67
C TYR A 228 4.39 -57.26 -25.22
N ASP A 229 4.07 -58.44 -25.77
CA ASP A 229 4.59 -59.74 -25.35
C ASP A 229 5.96 -60.07 -25.95
N ILE A 230 6.21 -59.70 -27.20
CA ILE A 230 7.43 -60.03 -27.94
C ILE A 230 7.94 -58.85 -28.79
N GLU A 231 9.26 -58.75 -28.96
CA GLU A 231 9.83 -57.90 -30.01
C GLU A 231 9.53 -58.45 -31.41
N GLY A 232 9.52 -57.58 -32.42
CA GLY A 232 9.24 -57.95 -33.79
C GLY A 232 9.44 -56.79 -34.76
N ASP A 233 9.46 -57.08 -36.05
CA ASP A 233 9.64 -56.08 -37.12
C ASP A 233 8.34 -55.31 -37.33
N TYR A 234 8.30 -54.12 -36.73
CA TYR A 234 7.16 -53.22 -36.72
C TYR A 234 7.58 -51.83 -37.20
N SER A 235 6.70 -51.19 -37.96
CA SER A 235 6.88 -49.82 -38.43
C SER A 235 6.64 -48.80 -37.30
N GLU A 236 7.01 -47.57 -37.59
CA GLU A 236 6.43 -46.40 -36.93
C GLU A 236 4.91 -46.32 -37.15
N PHE A 237 4.23 -45.55 -36.30
CA PHE A 237 2.80 -45.32 -36.42
C PHE A 237 2.45 -44.62 -37.73
N SER A 238 1.62 -45.27 -38.55
CA SER A 238 1.17 -44.76 -39.84
C SER A 238 -0.30 -45.08 -40.08
N SER A 239 -1.01 -44.13 -40.70
CA SER A 239 -2.38 -44.33 -41.17
C SER A 239 -2.42 -45.18 -42.44
N GLU A 240 -1.40 -45.06 -43.28
CA GLU A 240 -1.26 -45.81 -44.54
C GLU A 240 -0.16 -46.86 -44.45
N GLN A 241 -0.23 -47.90 -45.29
CA GLN A 241 0.73 -49.00 -45.30
C GLN A 241 2.15 -48.53 -45.65
N PRO A 242 3.13 -48.66 -44.74
CA PRO A 242 4.52 -48.33 -45.05
C PRO A 242 5.17 -49.41 -45.92
N SER A 243 6.12 -49.00 -46.76
CA SER A 243 6.90 -49.94 -47.58
C SER A 243 7.65 -50.94 -46.70
N GLY A 244 7.59 -52.22 -47.06
CA GLY A 244 8.23 -53.32 -46.30
C GLY A 244 7.36 -53.95 -45.21
N TYR A 245 6.20 -53.38 -44.88
CA TYR A 245 5.31 -53.88 -43.82
C TYR A 245 3.95 -54.32 -44.39
N ALA A 246 3.68 -55.63 -44.37
CA ALA A 246 2.54 -56.21 -45.08
C ALA A 246 1.22 -56.16 -44.32
N ASN A 247 1.25 -56.13 -42.98
CA ASN A 247 0.06 -56.34 -42.15
C ASN A 247 -0.17 -55.17 -41.19
N ARG A 248 -1.43 -54.75 -41.02
CA ARG A 248 -1.83 -53.73 -40.03
C ARG A 248 -2.08 -54.38 -38.67
N ASP A 249 -1.61 -53.78 -37.58
CA ASP A 249 -1.96 -54.21 -36.23
C ASP A 249 -3.05 -53.32 -35.62
N ASP A 250 -4.32 -53.70 -35.79
CA ASP A 250 -5.45 -52.95 -35.25
C ASP A 250 -5.40 -52.78 -33.72
N SER A 251 -4.71 -53.68 -33.00
CA SER A 251 -4.58 -53.58 -31.53
C SER A 251 -3.65 -52.45 -31.09
N SER A 252 -2.80 -51.97 -31.99
CA SER A 252 -1.93 -50.82 -31.75
C SER A 252 -2.63 -49.47 -31.94
N GLU A 253 -3.89 -49.42 -32.42
CA GLU A 253 -4.58 -48.16 -32.79
C GLU A 253 -4.36 -47.02 -31.79
N ILE A 254 -3.89 -45.89 -32.32
CA ILE A 254 -3.84 -44.58 -31.67
C ILE A 254 -4.42 -43.52 -32.60
N TYR A 255 -4.65 -42.31 -32.09
CA TYR A 255 -5.09 -41.17 -32.88
C TYR A 255 -3.99 -40.10 -32.90
N THR A 256 -3.93 -39.32 -33.97
CA THR A 256 -3.24 -38.03 -33.92
C THR A 256 -3.96 -37.07 -33.00
N GLU A 257 -3.26 -36.00 -32.59
CA GLU A 257 -3.92 -34.81 -32.10
C GLU A 257 -4.92 -34.28 -33.13
N TRP A 258 -5.96 -33.61 -32.64
CA TRP A 258 -6.88 -32.88 -33.50
C TRP A 258 -6.13 -31.75 -34.19
N THR A 259 -6.40 -31.55 -35.49
CA THR A 259 -5.97 -30.33 -36.16
C THR A 259 -6.68 -29.12 -35.59
N GLU A 260 -6.08 -27.94 -35.77
CA GLU A 260 -6.77 -26.67 -35.59
C GLU A 260 -8.07 -26.62 -36.40
N TRP A 261 -9.05 -25.87 -35.90
CA TRP A 261 -10.28 -25.61 -36.64
C TRP A 261 -10.00 -24.85 -37.93
N SER A 262 -10.64 -25.27 -39.01
CA SER A 262 -10.46 -24.74 -40.36
C SER A 262 -11.78 -24.54 -41.07
N LEU A 263 -11.84 -23.59 -42.00
CA LEU A 263 -12.99 -23.40 -42.89
C LEU A 263 -13.07 -24.46 -43.99
N ASN A 264 -11.95 -25.12 -44.28
CA ASN A 264 -11.87 -26.07 -45.38
C ASN A 264 -12.27 -27.46 -44.90
N TYR A 265 -13.23 -28.08 -45.60
CA TYR A 265 -13.60 -29.47 -45.35
C TYR A 265 -12.40 -30.39 -45.65
N PRO A 266 -11.99 -31.26 -44.71
CA PRO A 266 -10.87 -32.17 -44.92
C PRO A 266 -11.18 -33.23 -45.97
N GLU A 267 -10.15 -33.75 -46.64
CA GLU A 267 -10.31 -34.93 -47.51
C GLU A 267 -10.78 -36.13 -46.68
N GLU A 268 -11.79 -36.86 -47.17
CA GLU A 268 -12.30 -38.06 -46.52
C GLU A 268 -11.35 -39.24 -46.73
N LYS A 269 -10.97 -39.87 -45.62
CA LYS A 269 -10.19 -41.10 -45.58
C LYS A 269 -10.85 -42.06 -44.60
N ASP A 270 -10.71 -43.36 -44.84
CA ASP A 270 -11.27 -44.42 -43.98
C ASP A 270 -10.71 -44.40 -42.55
N TYR A 271 -9.47 -43.92 -42.38
CA TYR A 271 -8.81 -43.74 -41.09
C TYR A 271 -9.07 -42.37 -40.45
N ARG A 272 -9.76 -41.45 -41.12
CA ARG A 272 -9.92 -40.07 -40.65
C ARG A 272 -11.27 -39.87 -39.97
N THR A 273 -11.25 -39.27 -38.78
CA THR A 273 -12.46 -38.78 -38.11
C THR A 273 -12.54 -37.27 -38.29
N ILE A 274 -13.66 -36.78 -38.83
CA ILE A 274 -13.91 -35.35 -39.05
C ILE A 274 -15.02 -34.89 -38.10
N GLU A 275 -14.77 -33.77 -37.42
CA GLU A 275 -15.76 -33.07 -36.62
C GLU A 275 -16.06 -31.70 -37.24
N ASN A 276 -17.26 -31.19 -36.99
CA ASN A 276 -17.64 -29.84 -37.35
C ASN A 276 -18.28 -29.10 -36.17
N THR A 277 -18.19 -27.78 -36.21
CA THR A 277 -18.82 -26.88 -35.24
C THR A 277 -19.19 -25.56 -35.89
N VAL A 278 -19.96 -24.73 -35.20
CA VAL A 278 -20.27 -23.36 -35.64
C VAL A 278 -19.12 -22.44 -35.23
N GLY A 279 -18.53 -21.76 -36.21
CA GLY A 279 -17.55 -20.71 -36.02
C GLY A 279 -18.19 -19.34 -35.94
N TYR A 280 -17.72 -18.52 -34.98
CA TYR A 280 -18.18 -17.15 -34.76
C TYR A 280 -17.01 -16.18 -34.84
N LYS A 281 -17.30 -14.91 -35.12
CA LYS A 281 -16.35 -13.80 -34.94
C LYS A 281 -16.63 -13.14 -33.59
N PHE A 282 -15.78 -13.43 -32.60
CA PHE A 282 -15.93 -12.90 -31.26
C PHE A 282 -15.31 -11.50 -31.14
N TYR A 283 -15.95 -10.61 -30.38
CA TYR A 283 -15.44 -9.27 -30.09
C TYR A 283 -15.91 -8.76 -28.72
N TYR A 284 -15.27 -7.69 -28.25
CA TYR A 284 -15.80 -6.81 -27.22
C TYR A 284 -15.82 -5.36 -27.72
N LEU A 285 -16.54 -4.50 -27.01
CA LEU A 285 -16.55 -3.06 -27.30
C LEU A 285 -15.57 -2.38 -26.35
N ASN A 286 -14.60 -1.64 -26.88
CA ASN A 286 -13.71 -0.81 -26.05
C ASN A 286 -14.47 0.40 -25.48
N ASP A 287 -13.79 1.22 -24.66
CA ASP A 287 -14.36 2.41 -24.03
C ASP A 287 -14.92 3.46 -25.02
N LYS A 288 -14.51 3.38 -26.28
CA LYS A 288 -14.97 4.26 -27.38
C LYS A 288 -16.13 3.66 -28.16
N GLY A 289 -16.55 2.44 -27.85
CA GLY A 289 -17.58 1.70 -28.57
C GLY A 289 -17.10 1.00 -29.84
N ASP A 290 -15.78 0.93 -30.09
CA ASP A 290 -15.23 0.23 -31.25
C ASP A 290 -15.15 -1.28 -30.97
N LYS A 291 -15.44 -2.09 -32.00
CA LYS A 291 -15.28 -3.55 -31.92
C LYS A 291 -13.79 -3.93 -31.92
N VAL A 292 -13.37 -4.63 -30.89
CA VAL A 292 -12.05 -5.27 -30.81
C VAL A 292 -12.25 -6.78 -30.94
N TYR A 293 -11.84 -7.33 -32.07
CA TYR A 293 -12.08 -8.74 -32.41
C TYR A 293 -11.02 -9.68 -31.83
N TYR A 294 -11.47 -10.85 -31.38
CA TYR A 294 -10.62 -12.00 -31.11
C TYR A 294 -9.99 -12.52 -32.41
N ASN A 295 -8.74 -13.00 -32.35
CA ASN A 295 -8.03 -13.61 -33.49
C ASN A 295 -8.14 -12.81 -34.81
N ASN A 296 -8.06 -11.46 -34.72
CA ASN A 296 -8.18 -10.54 -35.85
C ASN A 296 -9.46 -10.72 -36.68
N GLY A 297 -10.57 -11.11 -36.04
CA GLY A 297 -11.87 -11.26 -36.71
C GLY A 297 -12.02 -12.52 -37.57
N LYS A 298 -11.14 -13.51 -37.37
CA LYS A 298 -11.31 -14.84 -37.96
C LYS A 298 -12.40 -15.62 -37.22
N TYR A 299 -13.08 -16.51 -37.94
CA TYR A 299 -14.01 -17.45 -37.32
C TYR A 299 -13.25 -18.37 -36.36
N THR A 300 -13.80 -18.57 -35.18
CA THR A 300 -13.22 -19.45 -34.15
C THR A 300 -14.34 -20.25 -33.48
N ALA A 301 -14.03 -21.47 -33.07
CA ALA A 301 -14.95 -22.28 -32.28
C ALA A 301 -15.12 -21.64 -30.89
N ARG A 302 -16.30 -21.79 -30.29
CA ARG A 302 -16.60 -21.16 -28.99
C ARG A 302 -15.67 -21.63 -27.88
N ASP A 303 -15.27 -22.90 -27.90
CA ASP A 303 -14.46 -23.52 -26.86
C ASP A 303 -13.01 -22.99 -26.81
N ASP A 304 -12.55 -22.31 -27.87
CA ASP A 304 -11.18 -21.76 -27.97
C ASP A 304 -11.11 -20.26 -27.63
N VAL A 305 -12.20 -19.68 -27.10
CA VAL A 305 -12.30 -18.24 -26.83
C VAL A 305 -12.57 -17.98 -25.35
N ASP A 306 -11.81 -17.05 -24.78
CA ASP A 306 -12.16 -16.44 -23.49
C ASP A 306 -13.40 -15.55 -23.64
N THR A 307 -14.55 -16.16 -23.36
CA THR A 307 -15.86 -15.52 -23.47
C THR A 307 -16.14 -14.52 -22.34
N THR A 308 -15.31 -14.48 -21.29
CA THR A 308 -15.41 -13.43 -20.25
C THR A 308 -14.98 -12.08 -20.82
N LYS A 309 -13.94 -12.09 -21.65
CA LYS A 309 -13.43 -10.92 -22.36
C LYS A 309 -14.15 -10.67 -23.68
N TYR A 310 -14.23 -11.66 -24.56
CA TYR A 310 -14.86 -11.53 -25.89
C TYR A 310 -16.28 -12.06 -25.86
N ASN A 311 -17.15 -11.31 -25.18
CA ASN A 311 -18.51 -11.74 -24.83
C ASN A 311 -19.57 -11.53 -25.93
N LYS A 312 -19.21 -10.90 -27.06
CA LYS A 312 -20.12 -10.67 -28.19
C LYS A 312 -19.67 -11.42 -29.44
N THR A 313 -20.63 -11.72 -30.31
CA THR A 313 -20.39 -12.32 -31.62
C THR A 313 -21.09 -11.51 -32.70
N ASP A 314 -20.54 -11.50 -33.92
CA ASP A 314 -21.32 -11.06 -35.09
C ASP A 314 -22.45 -12.06 -35.40
N GLU A 315 -23.46 -11.60 -36.15
CA GLU A 315 -24.58 -12.45 -36.61
C GLU A 315 -24.14 -13.45 -37.69
N ASP A 316 -23.12 -13.09 -38.47
CA ASP A 316 -22.54 -13.96 -39.49
C ASP A 316 -21.80 -15.12 -38.83
N THR A 317 -22.20 -16.34 -39.18
CA THR A 317 -21.60 -17.59 -38.71
C THR A 317 -21.17 -18.47 -39.88
N THR A 318 -20.31 -19.44 -39.61
CA THR A 318 -19.86 -20.42 -40.61
C THR A 318 -19.68 -21.79 -39.96
N THR A 319 -19.51 -22.83 -40.77
CA THR A 319 -19.08 -24.13 -40.27
C THR A 319 -17.56 -24.20 -40.26
N LEU A 320 -16.99 -24.65 -39.15
CA LEU A 320 -15.58 -24.99 -39.00
C LEU A 320 -15.46 -26.51 -38.90
N TYR A 321 -14.33 -27.03 -39.39
CA TYR A 321 -13.99 -28.43 -39.41
C TYR A 321 -12.63 -28.67 -38.77
N ARG A 322 -12.49 -29.81 -38.11
CA ARG A 322 -11.20 -30.35 -37.68
C ARG A 322 -11.19 -31.84 -37.90
N TYR A 323 -10.02 -32.44 -37.96
CA TYR A 323 -9.90 -33.88 -38.06
C TYR A 323 -8.77 -34.43 -37.22
N ARG A 324 -8.83 -35.73 -37.00
CA ARG A 324 -7.70 -36.54 -36.52
C ARG A 324 -7.68 -37.86 -37.25
N ASP A 325 -6.49 -38.41 -37.39
CA ASP A 325 -6.26 -39.63 -38.14
C ASP A 325 -5.97 -40.79 -37.18
N LYS A 326 -6.58 -41.94 -37.43
CA LYS A 326 -6.17 -43.21 -36.82
C LYS A 326 -4.82 -43.61 -37.39
N LYS A 327 -3.95 -44.08 -36.52
CA LYS A 327 -2.64 -44.64 -36.86
C LYS A 327 -2.49 -46.01 -36.22
N TRP A 328 -1.77 -46.87 -36.92
CA TRP A 328 -1.42 -48.20 -36.44
C TRP A 328 0.06 -48.43 -36.69
N ARG A 329 0.65 -49.35 -35.94
CA ARG A 329 1.87 -49.99 -36.39
C ARG A 329 1.53 -51.07 -37.41
N TRP A 330 2.44 -51.23 -38.37
CA TRP A 330 2.38 -52.25 -39.38
C TRP A 330 3.51 -53.24 -39.14
N TYR A 331 3.30 -54.51 -39.42
CA TYR A 331 4.28 -55.55 -39.12
C TYR A 331 4.53 -56.48 -40.30
N ASN A 332 5.72 -57.05 -40.29
CA ASN A 332 6.09 -58.16 -41.14
C ASN A 332 6.54 -59.33 -40.26
N GLY A 333 6.02 -60.53 -40.52
CA GLY A 333 6.26 -61.69 -39.66
C GLY A 333 5.27 -61.82 -38.50
N THR A 334 5.77 -62.02 -37.26
CA THR A 334 4.94 -62.40 -36.11
C THR A 334 4.23 -61.19 -35.50
N LYS A 335 2.91 -61.31 -35.30
CA LYS A 335 2.08 -60.29 -34.65
C LYS A 335 2.30 -60.29 -33.13
N ARG A 336 2.49 -59.11 -32.55
CA ARG A 336 2.48 -58.83 -31.11
C ARG A 336 1.07 -58.91 -30.52
N LYS A 337 0.97 -59.23 -29.24
CA LYS A 337 -0.24 -58.99 -28.45
C LYS A 337 -0.03 -57.74 -27.62
N TYR A 338 -0.96 -56.80 -27.72
CA TYR A 338 -0.95 -55.60 -26.89
C TYR A 338 -1.85 -55.75 -25.66
N SER A 339 -1.43 -55.17 -24.54
CA SER A 339 -2.26 -54.96 -23.36
C SER A 339 -3.22 -53.78 -23.56
N SER A 340 -4.20 -53.67 -22.66
CA SER A 340 -4.84 -52.37 -22.40
C SER A 340 -3.84 -51.37 -21.83
N TYR A 341 -4.20 -50.08 -21.85
CA TYR A 341 -3.39 -49.03 -21.23
C TYR A 341 -3.17 -49.31 -19.74
N SER A 342 -1.90 -49.33 -19.33
CA SER A 342 -1.50 -49.53 -17.93
C SER A 342 -0.25 -48.72 -17.61
N SER A 343 -0.22 -48.13 -16.41
CA SER A 343 0.96 -47.44 -15.86
C SER A 343 2.04 -48.43 -15.41
N SER A 344 1.65 -49.64 -15.02
CA SER A 344 2.54 -50.71 -14.57
C SER A 344 2.60 -51.86 -15.57
N GLN A 345 3.73 -52.57 -15.57
CA GLN A 345 3.98 -53.70 -16.46
C GLN A 345 2.99 -54.85 -16.20
N PRO A 346 2.16 -55.24 -17.18
CA PRO A 346 1.30 -56.41 -17.08
C PRO A 346 2.10 -57.72 -17.13
N SER A 347 1.53 -58.78 -16.55
CA SER A 347 2.13 -60.12 -16.63
C SER A 347 2.21 -60.59 -18.08
N GLN A 348 3.34 -61.21 -18.45
CA GLN A 348 3.63 -61.71 -19.81
C GLN A 348 3.78 -60.64 -20.91
N MET A 349 3.82 -59.35 -20.56
CA MET A 349 3.99 -58.23 -21.50
C MET A 349 5.20 -57.37 -21.11
N PRO A 350 6.44 -57.84 -21.32
CA PRO A 350 7.62 -57.21 -20.75
C PRO A 350 8.06 -55.91 -21.43
N TYR A 351 7.50 -55.58 -22.59
CA TYR A 351 7.94 -54.43 -23.39
C TYR A 351 6.93 -53.28 -23.35
N LYS A 352 7.40 -52.06 -23.07
CA LYS A 352 6.60 -50.83 -22.98
C LYS A 352 6.62 -50.08 -24.32
N ASP A 353 5.47 -49.83 -24.94
CA ASP A 353 5.37 -49.02 -26.16
C ASP A 353 5.19 -47.54 -25.79
N ARG A 354 6.33 -46.82 -25.65
CA ARG A 354 6.36 -45.42 -25.19
C ARG A 354 5.58 -44.47 -26.10
N ASP A 355 5.47 -44.79 -27.39
CA ASP A 355 4.76 -43.97 -28.37
C ASP A 355 3.24 -44.04 -28.21
N THR A 356 2.75 -44.92 -27.34
CA THR A 356 1.34 -45.02 -26.98
C THR A 356 1.00 -44.27 -25.69
N GLU A 357 1.90 -43.42 -25.17
CA GLU A 357 1.64 -42.69 -23.92
C GLU A 357 0.29 -41.95 -23.96
N THR A 358 -0.52 -42.18 -22.93
CA THR A 358 -1.74 -41.42 -22.67
C THR A 358 -1.78 -40.98 -21.22
N LEU A 359 -2.37 -39.81 -20.99
CA LEU A 359 -2.48 -39.20 -19.68
C LEU A 359 -3.92 -39.32 -19.17
N GLY A 360 -4.11 -39.91 -17.99
CA GLY A 360 -5.43 -40.02 -17.36
C GLY A 360 -6.04 -38.67 -16.98
N ASN A 361 -7.23 -38.69 -16.38
CA ASN A 361 -7.85 -37.48 -15.87
C ASN A 361 -7.11 -36.95 -14.63
N PRO A 362 -7.06 -35.61 -14.42
CA PRO A 362 -6.52 -35.05 -13.19
C PRO A 362 -7.36 -35.49 -12.00
N THR A 363 -6.67 -35.79 -10.90
CA THR A 363 -7.30 -35.97 -9.59
C THR A 363 -7.76 -34.62 -9.01
N SER A 364 -8.51 -34.68 -7.92
CA SER A 364 -8.79 -33.50 -7.10
C SER A 364 -7.50 -32.92 -6.51
N TRP A 365 -7.57 -31.68 -6.03
CA TRP A 365 -6.46 -31.05 -5.32
C TRP A 365 -6.35 -31.59 -3.89
N TYR A 366 -5.12 -31.84 -3.43
CA TYR A 366 -4.78 -32.34 -2.09
C TYR A 366 -3.71 -31.45 -1.45
N ALA A 367 -3.71 -31.34 -0.12
CA ALA A 367 -2.71 -30.54 0.61
C ALA A 367 -1.29 -31.16 0.61
N GLU A 368 -1.14 -32.40 0.14
CA GLU A 368 0.13 -33.13 0.14
C GLU A 368 0.43 -33.70 -1.25
N SER A 369 1.72 -33.71 -1.60
CA SER A 369 2.21 -34.40 -2.80
C SER A 369 1.91 -35.90 -2.72
N ARG A 370 1.54 -36.47 -3.87
CA ARG A 370 1.31 -37.91 -4.04
C ARG A 370 2.38 -38.56 -4.93
N VAL A 371 3.44 -37.83 -5.26
CA VAL A 371 4.61 -38.36 -5.98
C VAL A 371 5.60 -38.94 -4.99
N ASN A 372 6.08 -40.15 -5.28
CA ASN A 372 7.13 -40.83 -4.55
C ASN A 372 7.91 -41.77 -5.46
N GLU A 373 8.94 -42.44 -4.93
CA GLU A 373 9.82 -43.31 -5.72
C GLU A 373 9.07 -44.42 -6.47
N SER A 374 7.95 -44.91 -5.94
CA SER A 374 7.18 -46.01 -6.55
C SER A 374 6.31 -45.57 -7.74
N ASN A 375 6.05 -44.27 -7.90
CA ASN A 375 5.11 -43.76 -8.90
C ASN A 375 5.65 -42.63 -9.77
N GLN A 376 6.80 -42.05 -9.44
CA GLN A 376 7.40 -40.92 -10.17
C GLN A 376 7.68 -41.20 -11.66
N GLU A 377 7.79 -42.47 -12.08
CA GLU A 377 7.99 -42.81 -13.50
C GLU A 377 6.74 -42.51 -14.35
N TYR A 378 5.55 -42.65 -13.77
CA TYR A 378 4.28 -42.52 -14.49
C TYR A 378 3.41 -41.38 -13.98
N ARG A 379 3.65 -40.84 -12.78
CA ARG A 379 2.83 -39.77 -12.22
C ARG A 379 3.37 -38.40 -12.58
N VAL A 380 2.51 -37.57 -13.16
CA VAL A 380 2.76 -36.15 -13.38
C VAL A 380 1.96 -35.37 -12.34
N GLU A 381 2.63 -34.53 -11.56
CA GLU A 381 1.99 -33.73 -10.52
C GLU A 381 2.06 -32.23 -10.84
N GLU A 382 0.94 -31.57 -10.64
CA GLU A 382 0.77 -30.13 -10.72
C GLU A 382 0.60 -29.60 -9.30
N ARG A 383 1.09 -28.38 -9.04
CA ARG A 383 0.89 -27.69 -7.77
C ARG A 383 0.33 -26.29 -8.01
N LYS A 384 -0.53 -25.83 -7.10
CA LYS A 384 -0.99 -24.43 -7.03
C LYS A 384 -0.84 -23.89 -5.61
N LEU A 385 -0.57 -22.59 -5.50
CA LEU A 385 -0.54 -21.91 -4.21
C LEU A 385 -1.99 -21.59 -3.81
N MET A 386 -2.30 -21.84 -2.54
CA MET A 386 -3.58 -21.56 -1.93
C MET A 386 -3.38 -20.65 -0.73
N THR A 387 -4.31 -19.74 -0.47
CA THR A 387 -4.27 -18.76 0.62
C THR A 387 -5.53 -18.86 1.45
N ARG A 388 -5.42 -18.79 2.78
CA ARG A 388 -6.55 -18.66 3.70
C ARG A 388 -6.35 -17.50 4.65
N PHE A 389 -7.42 -17.03 5.26
CA PHE A 389 -7.45 -15.80 6.05
C PHE A 389 -8.07 -16.02 7.43
N ARG A 390 -7.69 -15.19 8.38
CA ARG A 390 -8.43 -14.99 9.63
C ARG A 390 -8.33 -13.53 10.05
N ILE A 391 -9.32 -13.06 10.78
CA ILE A 391 -9.39 -11.66 11.20
C ILE A 391 -8.98 -11.55 12.66
N GLU A 392 -8.02 -10.68 12.95
CA GLU A 392 -7.69 -10.23 14.29
C GLU A 392 -8.53 -8.98 14.61
N TYR A 393 -9.27 -9.03 15.71
CA TYR A 393 -10.14 -7.94 16.13
C TYR A 393 -9.97 -7.64 17.63
N GLU A 394 -10.25 -6.39 18.00
CA GLU A 394 -10.25 -5.92 19.37
C GLU A 394 -11.65 -5.48 19.81
N ILE A 395 -12.05 -5.89 21.02
CA ILE A 395 -13.21 -5.36 21.72
C ILE A 395 -12.71 -4.45 22.83
N LEU A 396 -13.26 -3.23 22.89
CA LEU A 396 -12.89 -2.23 23.89
C LEU A 396 -14.04 -2.03 24.88
N SER A 397 -13.71 -1.87 26.16
CA SER A 397 -14.66 -1.45 27.18
C SER A 397 -15.12 0.00 26.96
N LEU A 398 -15.93 0.53 27.89
CA LEU A 398 -16.01 1.98 28.08
C LEU A 398 -14.71 2.51 28.68
N LYS A 399 -14.49 3.83 28.60
CA LYS A 399 -13.34 4.48 29.24
C LYS A 399 -13.29 4.14 30.72
N VAL A 400 -12.13 3.71 31.21
CA VAL A 400 -11.97 3.27 32.59
C VAL A 400 -11.88 4.46 33.56
N LEU A 401 -11.34 5.59 33.13
CA LEU A 401 -11.29 6.82 33.94
C LEU A 401 -12.46 7.74 33.60
N ASP A 402 -13.17 8.24 34.63
CA ASP A 402 -14.24 9.24 34.48
C ASP A 402 -13.74 10.53 33.82
N THR A 403 -12.51 10.93 34.14
CA THR A 403 -11.82 12.09 33.58
C THR A 403 -10.38 11.74 33.22
N PRO A 404 -9.87 12.19 32.06
CA PRO A 404 -8.50 11.91 31.66
C PRO A 404 -7.52 12.66 32.57
N LEU A 405 -6.39 12.01 32.88
CA LEU A 405 -5.41 12.47 33.86
C LEU A 405 -4.16 13.02 33.17
N ASN A 406 -3.44 13.96 33.80
CA ASN A 406 -2.13 14.37 33.29
C ASN A 406 -1.11 13.21 33.45
N HIS A 407 0.07 13.36 32.85
CA HIS A 407 1.11 12.31 32.84
C HIS A 407 1.42 11.73 34.24
N SER A 408 1.72 12.58 35.22
CA SER A 408 2.11 12.14 36.57
C SER A 408 0.96 11.44 37.29
N ASP A 409 -0.24 12.02 37.21
CA ASP A 409 -1.42 11.47 37.89
C ASP A 409 -1.85 10.14 37.25
N PHE A 410 -1.68 10.00 35.93
CA PHE A 410 -1.96 8.77 35.21
C PHE A 410 -1.02 7.64 35.65
N GLU A 411 0.31 7.85 35.57
CA GLU A 411 1.30 6.85 35.98
C GLU A 411 1.16 6.48 37.46
N GLU A 412 0.85 7.46 38.31
CA GLU A 412 0.55 7.19 39.72
C GLU A 412 -0.73 6.34 39.88
N LYS A 413 -1.76 6.58 39.06
CA LYS A 413 -3.02 5.82 39.12
C LYS A 413 -2.85 4.38 38.64
N VAL A 414 -2.19 4.17 37.51
CA VAL A 414 -2.01 2.84 36.88
C VAL A 414 -0.79 2.08 37.39
N LYS A 415 0.09 2.73 38.16
CA LYS A 415 1.31 2.16 38.76
C LYS A 415 2.31 1.59 37.75
N MET A 416 2.35 2.17 36.55
CA MET A 416 3.31 1.87 35.48
C MET A 416 3.56 3.11 34.63
N SER A 417 4.66 3.13 33.90
CA SER A 417 4.95 4.24 33.00
C SER A 417 4.04 4.24 31.76
N ILE A 418 3.85 5.39 31.13
CA ILE A 418 3.01 5.49 29.92
C ILE A 418 3.55 4.62 28.77
N PRO A 419 4.86 4.56 28.48
CA PRO A 419 5.40 3.64 27.47
C PRO A 419 5.15 2.16 27.79
N GLU A 420 5.24 1.75 29.06
CA GLU A 420 4.91 0.37 29.47
C GLU A 420 3.41 0.10 29.32
N PHE A 421 2.56 1.05 29.70
CA PHE A 421 1.11 0.93 29.56
C PHE A 421 0.68 0.80 28.10
N ALA A 422 1.26 1.62 27.21
CA ALA A 422 0.91 1.65 25.79
C ALA A 422 1.26 0.36 25.03
N THR A 423 2.16 -0.46 25.57
CA THR A 423 2.54 -1.75 24.99
C THR A 423 1.83 -2.93 25.64
N ASN A 424 0.99 -2.69 26.64
CA ASN A 424 0.23 -3.74 27.32
C ASN A 424 -0.96 -4.19 26.47
N GLU A 425 -1.01 -5.49 26.15
CA GLU A 425 -2.04 -6.06 25.28
C GLU A 425 -3.46 -5.95 25.83
N ASN A 426 -3.60 -5.86 27.16
CA ASN A 426 -4.91 -5.80 27.85
C ASN A 426 -5.51 -4.39 27.89
N TYR A 427 -4.79 -3.37 27.41
CA TYR A 427 -5.27 -2.00 27.47
C TYR A 427 -5.08 -1.26 26.15
N LYS A 428 -5.96 -0.30 25.88
CA LYS A 428 -5.80 0.67 24.80
C LYS A 428 -5.66 2.06 25.39
N LEU A 429 -4.49 2.67 25.25
CA LEU A 429 -4.25 4.05 25.69
C LEU A 429 -4.99 5.05 24.79
N GLU A 430 -5.70 5.99 25.40
CA GLU A 430 -6.27 7.16 24.73
C GLU A 430 -5.53 8.42 25.18
N VAL A 431 -5.04 9.21 24.22
CA VAL A 431 -4.38 10.49 24.48
C VAL A 431 -5.24 11.62 23.94
N THR A 432 -5.58 12.55 24.82
CA THR A 432 -6.25 13.82 24.49
C THR A 432 -5.33 14.98 24.79
N TYR A 433 -5.48 16.10 24.09
CA TYR A 433 -4.55 17.22 24.21
C TYR A 433 -5.26 18.49 24.62
N LYS A 434 -4.56 19.26 25.45
CA LYS A 434 -4.80 20.69 25.60
C LYS A 434 -3.54 21.46 25.27
N PHE A 435 -3.72 22.74 25.01
CA PHE A 435 -2.67 23.64 24.56
C PHE A 435 -2.59 24.85 25.48
N LYS A 436 -1.36 25.29 25.74
CA LYS A 436 -1.07 26.64 26.27
C LYS A 436 -0.16 27.35 25.30
N TYR A 437 -0.25 28.68 25.23
CA TYR A 437 0.70 29.49 24.48
C TYR A 437 1.19 30.67 25.32
N ARG A 438 2.39 31.16 25.00
CA ARG A 438 2.93 32.37 25.63
C ARG A 438 2.28 33.62 25.04
N LYS A 439 1.72 34.49 25.89
CA LYS A 439 1.10 35.76 25.46
C LYS A 439 2.19 36.73 24.98
N SER A 440 1.99 37.35 23.82
CA SER A 440 2.89 38.36 23.24
C SER A 440 2.67 39.73 23.84
#